data_AF-A0A7C3XU49-F1
#
_entry.id   AF-A0A7C3XU49-F1
#
_cell.length_a   1.000
_cell.length_b   1.000
_cell.length_c   1.000
_cell.angle_alpha   90.00
_cell.angle_beta   90.00
_cell.angle_gamma   90.00
#
_symmetry.space_group_name_H-M   'P 1'
#
loop_
_entity.id
_entity.type
_entity.pdbx_description
1 polymer ?
#
loop_
_entity_poly.entity_id
_entity_poly.type
_entity_poly.pdbx_seq_one_letter_code
_entity_poly.pdbx_strand_id
1 'polypeptide(L)'
;MTKVTLKGNATTIKGDLPGIGNSAPDFTFVKSDLSEATLYGQGDTIKVIIAVPSLDTSVCALETRQFNQKLASATGVKGIVISKDLPFAMKRF
;
A
#
# COMPACT_ATOMS: atom_id res chain seq x y z
N MET A 1 0.87 -17.76 8.57
CA MET A 1 -0.46 -17.22 8.93
C MET A 1 -0.35 -16.13 10.00
N THR A 2 -0.44 -14.87 9.57
CA THR A 2 -0.43 -13.71 10.48
C THR A 2 -1.83 -13.50 11.08
N LYS A 3 -1.93 -13.56 12.41
CA LYS A 3 -3.16 -13.19 13.14
C LYS A 3 -3.10 -11.71 13.50
N VAL A 4 -4.11 -10.96 13.11
CA VAL A 4 -4.30 -9.56 13.51
C VAL A 4 -5.59 -9.44 14.32
N THR A 5 -5.81 -8.30 14.96
CA THR A 5 -7.06 -8.02 15.66
C THR A 5 -7.76 -6.81 15.03
N LEU A 6 -9.09 -6.86 14.99
CA LEU A 6 -9.94 -5.75 14.61
C LEU A 6 -10.91 -5.48 15.75
N LYS A 7 -10.71 -4.35 16.45
CA LYS A 7 -11.47 -4.01 17.68
C LYS A 7 -11.47 -5.15 18.71
N GLY A 8 -10.31 -5.79 18.90
CA GLY A 8 -10.14 -6.93 19.80
C GLY A 8 -10.56 -8.29 19.25
N ASN A 9 -11.25 -8.35 18.10
CA ASN A 9 -11.65 -9.62 17.48
C ASN A 9 -10.54 -10.15 16.59
N ALA A 10 -10.19 -11.43 16.76
CA ALA A 10 -9.19 -12.08 15.91
C ALA A 10 -9.64 -12.11 14.45
N THR A 11 -8.77 -11.68 13.55
CA THR A 11 -8.99 -11.68 12.10
C THR A 11 -7.78 -12.33 11.41
N THR A 12 -8.07 -13.16 10.41
CA THR A 12 -7.04 -13.90 9.68
C THR A 12 -6.68 -13.20 8.39
N ILE A 13 -5.39 -13.05 8.12
CA ILE A 13 -4.87 -12.62 6.81
C ILE A 13 -4.43 -13.88 6.05
N LYS A 14 -4.89 -14.00 4.79
CA LYS A 14 -4.49 -15.10 3.90
C LYS A 14 -3.09 -14.84 3.33
N GLY A 15 -2.32 -15.91 3.16
CA GLY A 15 -0.94 -15.85 2.68
C GLY A 15 0.07 -15.49 3.76
N ASP A 16 1.33 -15.42 3.36
CA ASP A 16 2.45 -15.07 4.23
C ASP A 16 3.17 -13.83 3.67
N LEU A 17 3.56 -12.92 4.56
CA LEU A 17 4.30 -11.72 4.19
C LEU A 17 5.76 -12.10 3.89
N PRO A 18 6.38 -11.53 2.84
CA PRO A 18 7.79 -11.76 2.57
C PRO A 18 8.64 -11.26 3.74
N GLY A 19 9.59 -12.08 4.17
CA GLY A 19 10.58 -11.71 5.18
C GLY A 19 11.70 -10.83 4.62
N ILE A 20 12.53 -10.29 5.50
CA ILE A 20 13.72 -9.51 5.12
C ILE A 20 14.65 -10.38 4.27
N GLY A 21 15.14 -9.83 3.15
CA GLY A 21 16.00 -10.54 2.20
C GLY A 21 15.26 -11.36 1.14
N ASN A 22 13.95 -11.59 1.31
CA ASN A 22 13.14 -12.24 0.27
C ASN A 22 12.77 -11.23 -0.81
N SER A 23 12.75 -11.69 -2.06
CA SER A 23 12.17 -10.93 -3.16
C SER A 23 10.66 -10.73 -2.94
N ALA A 24 10.19 -9.49 -3.03
CA ALA A 24 8.77 -9.18 -2.96
C ALA A 24 8.05 -9.74 -4.21
N PRO A 25 6.92 -10.47 -4.06
CA PRO A 25 6.16 -10.93 -5.21
C PRO A 25 5.66 -9.76 -6.06
N ASP A 26 5.66 -9.93 -7.38
CA ASP A 26 5.03 -8.95 -8.27
C ASP A 26 3.50 -9.01 -8.12
N PHE A 27 2.85 -7.89 -8.38
CA PHE A 27 1.40 -7.78 -8.39
C PHE A 27 0.95 -6.66 -9.32
N THR A 28 -0.23 -6.85 -9.93
CA THR A 28 -0.88 -5.83 -10.76
C THR A 28 -1.87 -5.02 -9.92
N PHE A 29 -1.89 -3.70 -10.12
CA PHE A 29 -2.82 -2.78 -9.51
C PHE A 29 -3.33 -1.75 -10.53
N VAL A 30 -4.47 -1.14 -10.23
CA VAL A 30 -5.12 -0.15 -11.10
C VAL A 30 -4.83 1.25 -10.59
N LYS A 31 -4.37 2.13 -11.47
CA LYS A 31 -4.08 3.53 -11.15
C LYS A 31 -5.34 4.41 -11.21
N SER A 32 -5.20 5.66 -10.77
CA SER A 32 -6.26 6.69 -10.81
C SER A 32 -6.75 7.05 -12.22
N ASP A 33 -5.97 6.72 -13.24
CA ASP A 33 -6.29 6.87 -14.67
C ASP A 33 -6.89 5.58 -15.28
N LEU A 34 -7.18 4.57 -14.45
CA LEU A 34 -7.68 3.24 -14.80
C LEU A 34 -6.72 2.35 -15.59
N SER A 35 -5.49 2.81 -15.87
CA SER A 35 -4.48 1.93 -16.45
C SER A 35 -3.87 1.02 -15.39
N GLU A 36 -3.47 -0.17 -15.83
CA GLU A 36 -2.80 -1.14 -14.98
C GLU A 36 -1.31 -0.81 -14.82
N ALA A 37 -0.76 -1.19 -13.67
CA ALA A 37 0.65 -1.11 -13.37
C ALA A 37 1.06 -2.31 -12.52
N THR A 38 2.35 -2.66 -12.54
CA THR A 38 2.90 -3.72 -11.68
C THR A 38 3.94 -3.17 -10.70
N LEU A 39 4.25 -3.91 -9.64
CA LEU A 39 5.30 -3.55 -8.69
C LEU A 39 6.66 -3.51 -9.40
N TYR A 40 6.97 -4.53 -10.21
CA TYR A 40 8.22 -4.59 -10.96
C TYR A 40 8.29 -3.52 -12.06
N GLY A 41 7.16 -3.08 -12.60
CA GLY A 41 7.05 -1.98 -13.54
C GLY A 41 7.32 -0.59 -12.95
N GLN A 42 7.49 -0.45 -11.62
CA GLN A 42 7.77 0.86 -10.98
C GLN A 42 9.25 1.29 -11.04
N GLY A 43 10.07 0.63 -11.88
CA GLY A 43 11.47 0.97 -12.12
C GLY A 43 12.41 0.54 -10.98
N ASP A 44 13.71 0.78 -11.17
CA ASP A 44 14.75 0.42 -10.21
C ASP A 44 14.90 1.49 -9.12
N THR A 45 13.88 1.56 -8.25
CA THR A 45 13.83 2.46 -7.10
C THR A 45 13.45 1.69 -5.84
N ILE A 46 13.76 2.27 -4.67
CA ILE A 46 13.27 1.75 -3.40
C ILE A 46 11.75 1.98 -3.36
N LYS A 47 10.98 0.93 -3.13
CA LYS A 47 9.51 0.98 -3.13
C LYS A 47 9.00 0.80 -1.72
N VAL A 48 8.22 1.76 -1.22
CA VAL A 48 7.55 1.68 0.07
C VAL A 48 6.07 1.40 -0.19
N ILE A 49 5.62 0.19 0.13
CA ILE A 49 4.23 -0.23 -0.05
C ILE A 49 3.46 0.11 1.23
N ILE A 50 2.47 1.00 1.12
CA ILE A 50 1.58 1.42 2.20
C ILE A 50 0.25 0.70 1.97
N ALA A 51 0.07 -0.46 2.60
CA ALA A 51 -1.12 -1.30 2.43
C ALA A 51 -2.16 -0.98 3.52
N VAL A 52 -3.29 -0.40 3.12
CA VAL A 52 -4.37 0.00 4.04
C VAL A 52 -5.69 -0.67 3.66
N PRO A 53 -6.59 -0.97 4.62
CA PRO A 53 -7.90 -1.55 4.31
C PRO A 53 -8.73 -0.65 3.39
N SER A 54 -8.84 0.64 3.73
CA SER A 54 -9.54 1.65 2.94
C SER A 54 -9.07 3.05 3.35
N LEU A 55 -8.76 3.90 2.37
CA LEU A 55 -8.45 5.32 2.55
C LEU A 55 -9.68 6.12 2.99
N ASP A 56 -10.90 5.62 2.80
CA ASP A 56 -12.14 6.26 3.28
C ASP A 56 -12.37 6.01 4.79
N THR A 57 -11.29 6.05 5.56
CA THR A 57 -11.27 6.00 7.02
C THR A 57 -10.24 6.98 7.57
N SER A 58 -10.54 7.61 8.70
CA SER A 58 -9.71 8.71 9.26
C SER A 58 -8.27 8.29 9.56
N VAL A 59 -8.07 7.07 10.08
CA VAL A 59 -6.74 6.55 10.43
C VAL A 59 -5.91 6.24 9.20
N CYS A 60 -6.48 5.53 8.21
CA CYS A 60 -5.74 5.16 6.99
C CYS A 60 -5.38 6.40 6.14
N ALA A 61 -6.29 7.38 6.08
CA ALA A 61 -6.02 8.66 5.42
C ALA A 61 -4.89 9.43 6.12
N LEU A 62 -4.90 9.48 7.46
CA LEU A 62 -3.84 10.14 8.24
C LEU A 62 -2.49 9.44 8.05
N GLU A 63 -2.44 8.11 8.14
CA GLU A 63 -1.25 7.30 7.90
C GLU A 63 -0.65 7.62 6.52
N THR A 64 -1.48 7.54 5.48
CA THR A 64 -1.05 7.77 4.10
C THR A 64 -0.51 9.17 3.89
N ARG A 65 -1.15 10.20 4.45
CA ARG A 65 -0.66 11.59 4.40
C ARG A 65 0.69 11.75 5.07
N GLN A 66 0.88 11.16 6.25
CA GLN A 66 2.16 11.24 6.96
C GLN A 66 3.28 10.54 6.20
N PHE A 67 3.02 9.36 5.63
CA PHE A 67 4.02 8.67 4.81
C PHE A 67 4.34 9.46 3.54
N ASN A 68 3.35 9.98 2.83
CA ASN A 68 3.57 10.80 1.64
C ASN A 68 4.45 12.02 1.95
N GLN A 69 4.20 12.71 3.08
CA GLN A 69 5.03 13.84 3.51
C GLN A 69 6.47 13.43 3.81
N LYS A 70 6.68 12.31 4.51
CA LYS A 70 8.03 11.81 4.80
C LYS A 70 8.77 11.40 3.53
N LEU A 71 8.09 10.70 2.63
CA LEU A 71 8.66 10.22 1.37
C LEU A 71 8.93 11.34 0.37
N ALA A 72 8.21 12.46 0.42
CA ALA A 72 8.47 13.63 -0.42
C ALA A 72 9.90 14.18 -0.26
N SER A 73 10.51 13.98 0.92
CA SER A 73 11.90 14.38 1.19
C SER A 73 12.94 13.30 0.88
N ALA A 74 12.52 12.08 0.54
CA ALA A 74 13.40 10.94 0.32
C ALA A 74 13.81 10.84 -1.16
N THR A 75 15.11 10.81 -1.43
CA THR A 75 15.64 10.63 -2.78
C THR A 75 15.69 9.15 -3.16
N GLY A 76 15.21 8.81 -4.36
CA GLY A 76 15.25 7.44 -4.88
C GLY A 76 14.22 6.48 -4.26
N VAL A 77 13.24 7.03 -3.51
CA VAL A 77 12.17 6.26 -2.88
C VAL A 77 10.82 6.59 -3.52
N LYS A 78 10.05 5.57 -3.85
CA LYS A 78 8.69 5.67 -4.39
C LYS A 78 7.69 5.05 -3.42
N GLY A 79 6.77 5.89 -2.91
CA GLY A 79 5.62 5.42 -2.14
C GLY A 79 4.54 4.85 -3.06
N ILE A 80 3.96 3.72 -2.68
CA ILE A 80 2.85 3.07 -3.38
C ILE A 80 1.78 2.76 -2.35
N VAL A 81 0.69 3.51 -2.38
CA VAL A 81 -0.47 3.28 -1.50
C VAL A 81 -1.40 2.27 -2.17
N ILE A 82 -1.66 1.16 -1.49
CA ILE A 82 -2.50 0.06 -2.00
C ILE A 82 -3.66 -0.16 -1.03
N SER A 83 -4.88 -0.15 -1.57
CA SER A 83 -6.10 -0.49 -0.83
C SER A 83 -7.08 -1.25 -1.73
N LYS A 84 -8.26 -1.59 -1.20
CA LYS A 84 -9.38 -2.13 -1.99
C LYS A 84 -10.38 -1.05 -2.41
N ASP A 85 -10.04 0.23 -2.24
CA ASP A 85 -10.86 1.32 -2.73
C ASP A 85 -10.84 1.38 -4.26
N LEU A 86 -11.93 1.87 -4.86
CA LEU A 86 -11.94 2.18 -6.28
C LEU A 86 -11.03 3.39 -6.56
N PRO A 87 -10.36 3.44 -7.73
CA PRO A 87 -9.47 4.55 -8.08
C PRO A 87 -10.14 5.94 -8.03
N PHE A 88 -11.46 6.00 -8.22
CA PHE A 88 -12.25 7.22 -8.12
C PHE A 88 -12.31 7.77 -6.68
N ALA A 89 -12.41 6.89 -5.69
CA ALA A 89 -12.46 7.27 -4.28
C ALA A 89 -11.08 7.72 -3.77
N MET A 90 -10.01 7.11 -4.27
CA MET A 90 -8.63 7.48 -3.89
C MET A 90 -8.30 8.94 -4.23
N LYS A 91 -8.91 9.53 -5.27
CA LYS A 91 -8.73 10.95 -5.63
C LYS A 91 -9.20 11.93 -4.54
N ARG A 92 -9.98 11.47 -3.56
CA ARG A 92 -10.47 12.29 -2.45
C ARG A 92 -9.44 12.47 -1.33
N PHE A 93 -8.33 11.72 -1.33
CA PHE A 93 -7.44 11.57 -0.17
C PHE A 93 -6.02 12.06 -0.38
#